data_AF-R5QEU5-F1
#
_entry.id   AF-R5QEU5-F1
#
_cell.length_a   1.000
_cell.length_b   1.000
_cell.length_c   1.000
_cell.angle_alpha   90.00
_cell.angle_beta   90.00
_cell.angle_gamma   90.00
#
_symmetry.space_group_name_H-M   'P 1'
#
loop_
_entity.id
_entity.type
_entity.pdbx_description
1 polymer ?
#
loop_
_entity_poly.entity_id
_entity_poly.type
_entity_poly.pdbx_seq_one_letter_code
_entity_poly.pdbx_strand_id
1 'polypeptide(L)'
;MNRHPVISAHRGLPSAELFTRLDELEKGDRFFLHILDKTLAYKVDQVRVIKPEELEQLQTYHDKDYVTLLTCTPYGVNTHRLLVRGERIPYEVAEENGGEAFDDEKNQGMPQWVKEYVVMIIAGILLLVFAGRMFAARK
;
A
#
# COMPACT_ATOMS: atom_id res chain seq x y z
N MET A 1 -15.11 7.36 19.26
CA MET A 1 -13.93 8.05 18.65
C MET A 1 -14.44 8.84 17.46
N ASN A 2 -13.99 10.07 17.22
CA ASN A 2 -14.53 10.93 16.15
C ASN A 2 -13.42 11.26 15.13
N ARG A 3 -13.23 10.41 14.13
CA ARG A 3 -12.15 10.52 13.13
C ARG A 3 -12.70 10.33 11.73
N HIS A 4 -12.30 11.22 10.82
CA HIS A 4 -12.63 11.10 9.41
C HIS A 4 -11.53 11.71 8.50
N PRO A 5 -10.30 11.18 8.50
CA PRO A 5 -9.30 11.55 7.51
C PRO A 5 -9.80 11.36 6.07
N VAL A 6 -9.34 12.27 5.21
CA VAL A 6 -9.56 12.20 3.76
C VAL A 6 -8.19 12.09 3.09
N ILE A 7 -8.01 11.05 2.27
CA ILE A 7 -6.79 10.82 1.49
C ILE A 7 -7.13 11.10 0.04
N SER A 8 -6.41 12.02 -0.58
CA SER A 8 -6.63 12.42 -1.97
C SER A 8 -5.46 12.00 -2.85
N ALA A 9 -5.77 11.49 -4.04
CA ALA A 9 -4.78 11.29 -5.10
C ALA A 9 -5.39 11.55 -6.48
N HIS A 10 -4.53 11.84 -7.47
CA HIS A 10 -4.97 12.10 -8.84
C HIS A 10 -5.60 10.87 -9.50
N ARG A 11 -6.43 11.15 -10.51
CA ARG A 11 -6.99 10.16 -11.43
C ARG A 11 -6.43 10.39 -12.83
N GLY A 12 -5.79 9.38 -13.42
CA GLY A 12 -5.33 9.41 -14.81
C GLY A 12 -4.07 10.22 -15.07
N LEU A 13 -3.07 10.17 -14.18
CA LEU A 13 -1.75 10.70 -14.53
C LEU A 13 -1.03 9.76 -15.51
N PRO A 14 -0.35 10.29 -16.56
CA PRO A 14 0.43 9.44 -17.48
C PRO A 14 1.60 8.71 -16.81
N SER A 15 2.12 9.27 -15.71
CA SER A 15 3.33 8.80 -15.05
C SER A 15 3.08 7.82 -13.89
N ALA A 16 1.84 7.70 -13.40
CA ALA A 16 1.51 6.84 -12.27
C ALA A 16 -0.01 6.57 -12.19
N GLU A 17 -0.37 5.36 -11.77
CA GLU A 17 -1.77 4.95 -11.70
C GLU A 17 -2.56 5.65 -10.57
N LEU A 18 -2.00 5.78 -9.37
CA LEU A 18 -2.63 6.43 -8.22
C LEU A 18 -4.08 5.94 -8.01
N PHE A 19 -5.07 6.84 -7.93
CA PHE A 19 -6.49 6.49 -7.73
C PHE A 19 -7.25 6.34 -9.05
N THR A 20 -6.56 6.02 -10.16
CA THR A 20 -7.18 5.83 -11.48
C THR A 20 -8.34 4.83 -11.45
N ARG A 21 -8.15 3.71 -10.75
CA ARG A 21 -9.12 2.60 -10.62
C ARG A 21 -9.96 2.63 -9.34
N LEU A 22 -9.99 3.78 -8.65
CA LEU A 22 -10.73 3.88 -7.39
C LEU A 22 -12.24 3.63 -7.56
N ASP A 23 -12.77 3.81 -8.77
CA ASP A 23 -14.16 3.54 -9.13
C ASP A 23 -14.53 2.06 -9.22
N GLU A 24 -13.55 1.16 -9.19
CA GLU A 24 -13.78 -0.27 -9.14
C GLU A 24 -14.10 -0.78 -7.73
N LEU A 25 -13.87 0.03 -6.70
CA LEU A 25 -14.22 -0.32 -5.33
C LEU A 25 -15.73 -0.19 -5.09
N GLU A 26 -16.31 -1.24 -4.53
CA GLU A 26 -17.72 -1.35 -4.19
C GLU A 26 -17.93 -1.45 -2.67
N LYS A 27 -19.18 -1.29 -2.25
CA LYS A 27 -19.54 -1.51 -0.84
C LYS A 27 -19.23 -2.95 -0.44
N GLY A 28 -18.53 -3.11 0.66
CA GLY A 28 -18.09 -4.40 1.16
C GLY A 28 -16.61 -4.68 0.91
N ASP A 29 -16.00 -4.02 -0.07
CA ASP A 29 -14.56 -4.08 -0.30
C ASP A 29 -13.78 -3.52 0.87
N ARG A 30 -12.48 -3.80 0.90
CA ARG A 30 -11.60 -3.39 2.00
C ARG A 30 -10.39 -2.69 1.46
N PHE A 31 -9.89 -1.75 2.26
CA PHE A 31 -8.60 -1.14 2.05
C PHE A 31 -7.87 -1.01 3.39
N PHE A 32 -6.54 -0.91 3.31
CA PHE A 32 -5.66 -0.91 4.45
C PHE A 32 -4.81 0.36 4.45
N LEU A 33 -4.63 0.96 5.62
CA LEU A 33 -3.66 2.03 5.82
C LEU A 33 -2.48 1.49 6.62
N HIS A 34 -1.31 1.50 6.01
CA HIS A 34 -0.04 1.23 6.69
C HIS A 34 0.56 2.54 7.16
N ILE A 35 0.62 2.74 8.47
CA ILE A 35 1.09 3.98 9.12
C ILE A 35 2.12 3.58 10.17
N LEU A 36 3.39 3.89 9.90
CA LEU A 36 4.52 3.44 10.72
C LEU A 36 4.48 1.91 10.90
N ASP A 37 4.37 1.44 12.13
CA ASP A 37 4.33 0.04 12.57
C ASP A 37 2.89 -0.53 12.62
N LYS A 38 1.90 0.18 12.10
CA LYS A 38 0.48 -0.18 12.24
C LYS A 38 -0.22 -0.36 10.91
N THR A 39 -1.04 -1.40 10.82
CA THR A 39 -1.99 -1.63 9.73
C THR A 39 -3.41 -1.41 10.24
N LEU A 40 -4.15 -0.51 9.59
CA LEU A 40 -5.54 -0.20 9.91
C LEU A 40 -6.45 -0.68 8.77
N ALA A 41 -7.41 -1.55 9.06
CA ALA A 41 -8.35 -2.07 8.07
C ALA A 41 -9.67 -1.29 8.05
N TYR A 42 -10.16 -0.98 6.85
CA TYR A 42 -11.44 -0.31 6.63
C TYR A 42 -12.27 -1.10 5.63
N LYS A 43 -13.58 -1.16 5.86
CA LYS A 43 -14.55 -1.75 4.93
C LYS A 43 -15.40 -0.66 4.30
N VAL A 44 -15.46 -0.64 2.97
CA VAL A 44 -16.21 0.34 2.20
C VAL A 44 -17.69 0.25 2.57
N ASP A 45 -18.24 1.34 3.10
CA ASP A 45 -19.65 1.45 3.49
C ASP A 45 -20.43 2.38 2.54
N GLN A 46 -19.72 3.26 1.82
CA GLN A 46 -20.30 4.27 0.97
C GLN A 46 -19.40 4.63 -0.22
N VAL A 47 -20.00 4.72 -1.41
CA VAL A 47 -19.40 5.30 -2.61
C VAL A 47 -20.33 6.40 -3.11
N ARG A 48 -19.80 7.60 -3.35
CA ARG A 48 -20.59 8.77 -3.80
C ARG A 48 -19.84 9.60 -4.82
N VAL A 49 -20.59 10.19 -5.74
CA VAL A 49 -20.13 11.26 -6.62
C VAL A 49 -20.76 12.56 -6.16
N ILE A 50 -19.94 13.58 -5.94
CA ILE A 50 -20.35 14.90 -5.45
C ILE A 50 -19.77 16.00 -6.34
N LYS A 51 -20.34 17.21 -6.23
CA LYS A 51 -19.69 18.40 -6.79
C LYS A 51 -18.47 18.81 -5.96
N PRO A 52 -17.49 19.51 -6.54
CA PRO A 52 -16.30 19.95 -5.80
C PRO A 52 -16.61 20.80 -4.56
N GLU A 53 -17.73 21.52 -4.54
CA GLU A 53 -18.13 22.42 -3.45
C GLU A 53 -18.92 21.73 -2.33
N GLU A 54 -19.36 20.48 -2.52
CA GLU A 54 -20.21 19.73 -1.58
C GLU A 54 -19.35 19.02 -0.51
N LEU A 55 -19.00 19.74 0.56
CA LEU A 55 -18.05 19.26 1.58
C LEU A 55 -18.73 18.59 2.79
N GLU A 56 -20.05 18.55 2.84
CA GLU A 56 -20.81 18.02 3.99
C GLU A 56 -20.50 16.55 4.25
N GLN A 57 -20.16 15.80 3.19
CA GLN A 57 -19.83 14.38 3.28
C GLN A 57 -18.48 14.10 3.94
N LEU A 58 -17.60 15.10 4.02
CA LEU A 58 -16.24 14.97 4.57
C LEU A 58 -16.14 15.37 6.04
N GLN A 59 -17.26 15.74 6.67
CA GLN A 59 -17.31 16.10 8.09
C GLN A 59 -17.09 14.88 8.99
N THR A 60 -16.68 15.12 10.24
CA THR A 60 -16.53 14.06 11.23
C THR A 60 -17.90 13.67 11.82
N TYR A 61 -18.04 12.39 12.21
CA TYR A 61 -19.29 11.85 12.73
C TYR A 61 -19.09 11.26 14.13
N HIS A 62 -20.01 11.57 15.05
CA HIS A 62 -19.93 11.08 16.43
C HIS A 62 -19.79 9.56 16.49
N ASP A 63 -18.81 9.10 17.26
CA ASP A 63 -18.46 7.69 17.44
C ASP A 63 -18.15 6.89 16.17
N LYS A 64 -17.73 7.56 15.10
CA LYS A 64 -17.27 6.91 13.89
C LYS A 64 -15.78 7.12 13.65
N ASP A 65 -15.14 6.06 13.16
CA ASP A 65 -13.77 6.06 12.65
C ASP A 65 -13.84 5.72 11.16
N TYR A 66 -13.84 6.77 10.34
CA TYR A 66 -13.96 6.68 8.88
C TYR A 66 -12.66 7.08 8.20
N VAL A 67 -12.43 6.55 7.01
CA VAL A 67 -11.48 7.11 6.04
C VAL A 67 -12.23 7.29 4.73
N THR A 68 -12.07 8.45 4.09
CA THR A 68 -12.53 8.64 2.70
C THR A 68 -11.34 8.73 1.77
N LEU A 69 -11.31 7.87 0.74
CA LEU A 69 -10.45 8.00 -0.43
C LEU A 69 -11.15 8.90 -1.44
N LEU A 70 -10.48 9.95 -1.87
CA LEU A 70 -11.03 11.00 -2.74
C LEU A 70 -10.23 11.10 -4.04
N THR A 71 -10.94 11.14 -5.16
CA THR A 71 -10.33 11.48 -6.45
C THR A 71 -11.27 12.27 -7.36
N CYS A 72 -10.79 12.70 -8.52
CA CYS A 72 -11.61 13.39 -9.53
C CYS A 72 -12.40 12.40 -10.38
N THR A 73 -13.57 12.81 -10.87
CA THR A 73 -14.41 11.99 -11.76
C THR A 73 -15.30 12.90 -12.63
N PRO A 74 -15.83 12.48 -13.79
CA PRO A 74 -15.47 11.29 -14.58
C PRO A 74 -14.01 11.33 -15.05
N TYR A 75 -13.45 10.17 -15.42
CA TYR A 75 -12.06 10.03 -15.86
C TYR A 75 -11.73 10.98 -17.03
N GLY A 76 -10.66 11.77 -16.91
CA GLY A 76 -10.25 12.74 -17.92
C GLY A 76 -11.09 14.02 -18.00
N VAL A 77 -12.25 14.08 -17.32
CA VAL A 77 -13.15 15.24 -17.30
C VAL A 77 -13.03 16.01 -15.98
N ASN A 78 -12.94 15.29 -14.85
CA ASN A 78 -12.60 15.83 -13.53
C ASN A 78 -13.53 16.93 -12.97
N THR A 79 -14.78 17.00 -13.44
CA THR A 79 -15.77 18.01 -13.01
C THR A 79 -16.39 17.72 -11.64
N HIS A 80 -16.31 16.49 -11.16
CA HIS A 80 -16.87 16.01 -9.90
C HIS A 80 -15.79 15.32 -9.05
N ARG A 81 -16.15 14.90 -7.84
CA ARG A 81 -15.30 14.10 -6.96
C ARG A 81 -15.95 12.75 -6.68
N LEU A 82 -15.14 11.70 -6.78
CA LEU A 82 -15.50 10.36 -6.32
C LEU A 82 -15.00 10.21 -4.89
N LEU A 83 -15.92 9.88 -3.99
CA LEU A 83 -15.64 9.59 -2.59
C LEU A 83 -15.92 8.10 -2.34
N VAL A 84 -14.90 7.37 -1.89
CA VAL A 84 -15.02 6.00 -1.40
C VAL A 84 -14.70 6.00 0.09
N ARG A 85 -15.72 5.85 0.91
CA ARG A 85 -15.60 5.87 2.37
C ARG A 85 -15.60 4.45 2.92
N GLY A 86 -14.69 4.19 3.86
CA GLY A 86 -14.66 2.98 4.65
C GLY A 86 -14.82 3.25 6.14
N GLU A 87 -15.50 2.34 6.83
CA GLU A 87 -15.60 2.28 8.29
C GLU A 87 -14.54 1.35 8.86
N ARG A 88 -13.94 1.74 9.98
CA ARG A 88 -12.92 0.96 10.66
C ARG A 88 -13.46 -0.42 11.07
N ILE A 89 -12.71 -1.46 10.76
CA ILE A 89 -12.96 -2.84 11.22
C ILE A 89 -11.74 -3.39 11.98
N PRO A 90 -11.90 -4.41 12.85
CA PRO A 90 -10.77 -5.15 13.42
C PRO A 90 -9.92 -5.76 12.30
N TYR A 91 -8.60 -5.79 12.48
CA TYR A 91 -7.66 -6.26 11.46
C TYR A 91 -7.76 -7.77 11.27
N GLU A 92 -7.96 -8.51 12.35
CA GLU A 92 -8.10 -9.96 12.38
C GLU A 92 -9.28 -10.42 11.50
N VAL A 93 -10.38 -9.67 11.53
CA VAL A 93 -11.57 -9.89 10.70
C VAL A 93 -11.29 -9.62 9.22
N ALA A 94 -10.35 -8.73 8.91
CA ALA A 94 -9.93 -8.46 7.54
C ALA A 94 -9.06 -9.59 6.96
N GLU A 95 -8.14 -10.17 7.76
CA GLU A 95 -7.27 -11.27 7.34
C GLU A 95 -8.04 -12.58 7.09
N GLU A 96 -8.95 -12.98 7.99
CA GLU A 96 -9.69 -14.26 7.88
C GLU A 96 -10.50 -14.40 6.57
N ASN A 97 -10.90 -13.28 5.98
CA ASN A 97 -11.75 -13.22 4.80
C ASN A 97 -10.96 -13.01 3.50
N GLY A 98 -9.69 -13.45 3.45
CA GLY A 98 -8.88 -13.51 2.22
C GLY A 98 -8.35 -12.17 1.69
N GLY A 99 -8.42 -11.11 2.50
CA GLY A 99 -7.71 -9.87 2.20
C GLY A 99 -6.31 -9.97 2.80
N GLU A 100 -5.34 -10.47 2.03
CA GLU A 100 -3.95 -10.33 2.45
C GLU A 100 -3.64 -8.83 2.51
N ALA A 101 -3.33 -8.32 3.70
CA ALA A 101 -2.71 -7.01 3.78
C ALA A 101 -1.43 -7.04 2.93
N PHE A 102 -1.12 -5.91 2.29
CA PHE A 102 0.16 -5.77 1.59
C PHE A 102 1.26 -5.82 2.66
N ASP A 103 1.76 -7.02 2.93
CA ASP A 103 2.81 -7.26 3.89
C ASP A 103 4.16 -7.00 3.19
N ASP A 104 4.64 -5.77 3.38
CA ASP A 104 5.92 -5.29 2.87
C ASP A 104 7.08 -6.16 3.39
N GLU A 105 6.95 -6.77 4.58
CA GLU A 105 7.97 -7.61 5.19
C GLU A 105 8.07 -8.98 4.50
N LYS A 106 6.95 -9.56 4.06
CA LYS A 106 6.92 -10.87 3.39
C LYS A 106 7.41 -10.82 1.94
N ASN A 107 7.33 -9.66 1.29
CA ASN A 107 7.69 -9.47 -0.13
C ASN A 107 9.06 -8.83 -0.38
N GLN A 108 9.73 -8.31 0.65
CA GLN A 108 11.11 -7.83 0.53
C GLN A 108 12.10 -9.01 0.56
N GLY A 109 12.25 -9.67 -0.60
CA GLY A 109 13.41 -10.53 -0.85
C GLY A 109 14.71 -9.76 -0.59
N MET A 110 15.75 -10.47 -0.13
CA MET A 110 17.05 -9.89 0.26
C MET A 110 17.51 -8.78 -0.71
N PRO A 111 17.86 -7.57 -0.22
CA PRO A 111 18.21 -6.45 -1.09
C PRO A 111 19.31 -6.83 -2.08
N GLN A 112 19.24 -6.29 -3.30
CA GLN A 112 20.15 -6.67 -4.39
C GLN A 112 21.63 -6.49 -4.01
N TRP A 113 21.97 -5.40 -3.31
CA TRP A 113 23.33 -5.15 -2.82
C TRP A 113 23.81 -6.20 -1.80
N VAL A 114 22.91 -6.79 -1.00
CA VAL A 114 23.25 -7.87 -0.06
C VAL A 114 23.57 -9.15 -0.81
N LYS A 115 22.80 -9.48 -1.86
CA LYS A 115 23.08 -10.64 -2.72
C LYS A 115 24.44 -10.50 -3.39
N GLU A 116 24.74 -9.33 -3.94
CA GLU A 116 26.05 -9.02 -4.54
C GLU A 116 27.18 -9.15 -3.53
N TYR A 117 26.98 -8.63 -2.31
CA TYR A 117 27.96 -8.71 -1.23
C TYR A 117 28.25 -10.16 -0.80
N VAL A 118 27.22 -11.00 -0.66
CA VAL A 118 27.37 -12.43 -0.33
C VAL A 118 28.13 -13.17 -1.43
N VAL A 119 27.82 -12.90 -2.71
CA VAL A 119 28.53 -13.50 -3.86
C VAL A 119 30.02 -13.13 -3.83
N MET A 120 30.34 -11.88 -3.54
CA MET A 120 31.74 -11.41 -3.44
C MET A 120 32.50 -12.09 -2.30
N ILE A 121 31.86 -12.30 -1.14
CA ILE A 121 32.45 -13.06 -0.03
C ILE A 121 32.76 -14.50 -0.44
N ILE A 122 31.80 -15.19 -1.07
CA ILE A 122 31.98 -16.57 -1.51
C ILE A 122 33.12 -16.66 -2.54
N ALA A 123 33.14 -15.77 -3.52
CA ALA A 123 34.20 -15.71 -4.53
C ALA A 123 35.59 -15.46 -3.90
N GLY A 124 35.67 -14.56 -2.92
CA GLY A 124 36.90 -14.28 -2.18
C GLY A 124 37.40 -15.50 -1.39
N ILE A 125 36.51 -16.20 -0.69
CA ILE A 125 36.85 -17.43 0.04
C ILE A 125 37.36 -18.51 -0.92
N LEU A 126 36.68 -18.71 -2.06
CA LEU A 126 37.11 -19.68 -3.08
C LEU A 126 38.49 -19.34 -3.66
N LEU A 127 38.77 -18.06 -3.91
CA LEU A 127 40.08 -17.58 -4.35
C LEU A 127 41.18 -17.83 -3.32
N LEU A 128 40.91 -17.56 -2.03
CA LEU A 128 41.86 -17.82 -0.95
C LEU A 128 42.15 -19.31 -0.78
N VAL A 129 41.12 -20.17 -0.86
CA VAL A 129 41.28 -21.63 -0.82
C VAL A 129 42.09 -22.10 -2.02
N PHE A 130 41.79 -21.62 -3.23
CA PHE A 130 42.51 -21.99 -4.45
C PHE A 130 43.99 -21.57 -4.40
N ALA A 131 44.26 -20.32 -4.00
CA ALA A 131 45.62 -19.81 -3.85
C ALA A 131 46.41 -20.58 -2.77
N GLY A 132 45.77 -20.89 -1.63
CA GLY A 132 46.36 -21.69 -0.57
C GLY A 132 46.71 -23.11 -1.03
N ARG A 133 45.84 -23.75 -1.82
CA ARG A 133 46.13 -25.07 -2.41
C ARG A 133 47.26 -25.01 -3.43
N MET A 134 47.33 -23.98 -4.27
CA MET A 134 48.44 -23.82 -5.21
C MET A 134 49.79 -23.58 -4.51
N PHE A 135 49.80 -22.82 -3.41
CA PHE A 135 51.00 -22.58 -2.62
C PHE A 135 51.49 -23.87 -1.92
N ALA A 136 50.57 -24.64 -1.35
CA ALA A 136 50.89 -25.93 -0.73
C ALA A 136 51.40 -26.98 -1.75
N ALA A 137 50.91 -26.94 -3.00
CA ALA A 137 51.32 -27.87 -4.06
C ALA A 137 52.68 -27.53 -4.71
N ARG A 138 53.24 -26.35 -4.45
CA ARG A 138 54.55 -25.89 -4.95
C ARG A 138 55.71 -26.15 -3.98
N LYS A 139 55.45 -26.82 -2.86
CA LYS A 139 56.43 -27.17 -1.82
C LYS A 139 56.68 -28.67 -1.83
#